data_AF-A0A9W6VN14-F1
#
_entry.id   AF-A0A9W6VN14-F1
#
_cell.length_a   1.000
_cell.length_b   1.000
_cell.length_c   1.000
_cell.angle_alpha   90.00
_cell.angle_beta   90.00
_cell.angle_gamma   90.00
#
_symmetry.space_group_name_H-M   'P 1'
#
loop_
_entity.id
_entity.type
_entity.pdbx_description
1 polymer ?
#
loop_
_entity_poly.entity_id
_entity_poly.type
_entity_poly.pdbx_seq_one_letter_code
_entity_poly.pdbx_strand_id
1 'polypeptide(L)'
;MAPVGPAVQGTLDDLGTPLIGVTFVVVDLETTGGSARDDAITEIGAVKVRGGEILGEFGTLVDPGMPIPPFITVLTGITQQMVVAAPPVEQVLPAFLEFARGAVLVAHNAPFDMGFLKAACAAQERPWPAPAVVDTADLARRLLTRDEVPNCKLSTLARFFRTATEPCHRALADAKATVDVLHGLFERAGAFGVESLEELMSFSRAPTPEQRRKRHLADAVPASPGVYIFEDARGEPLYVGKSGRLRTRVRSYFTASETRRGIREMIGIAERVRTIVCASALEAEVRELRLIAAHKPRYNRRSRHPERAVWLKLTSEPFPRLSIVREVRDDDSVYLGPFGSTRVAEEARAAVHDAVPLRQCTQRLTVRVISEGRAGTCVLGELGRCGAPCEGRQSPEAYAEHAAHARAILTGDVRPVVTAARARIDRLAEQLRYEEAAALRDRLAAFVRGAARCQRLSSLAGIAQLVAARPAFDGGWELHVVRHGRLAAAGTVPPHAHPMPYVEALVATAETVRPGPGAAPRASAEEMECVLRWLDSPGVRLVEVDGTWSCPAHGAESVRRWIDDAYRDTDSRMVDRAGRPTR
;
A
#
# COMPACT_ATOMS: atom_id res chain seq x y z
N MET A 1 -2.19 -14.73 23.10
CA MET A 1 -1.37 -14.50 21.89
C MET A 1 -2.03 -13.35 21.12
N ALA A 2 -1.47 -12.14 21.19
CA ALA A 2 -2.04 -10.99 20.48
C ALA A 2 -1.90 -11.18 18.96
N PRO A 3 -2.90 -10.79 18.15
CA PRO A 3 -2.83 -10.92 16.70
C PRO A 3 -1.70 -10.04 16.18
N VAL A 4 -0.72 -10.67 15.54
CA VAL A 4 0.32 -9.99 14.77
C VAL A 4 -0.40 -9.27 13.63
N GLY A 5 -0.44 -7.93 13.69
CA GLY A 5 -1.01 -7.11 12.62
C GLY A 5 -0.42 -7.46 11.25
N PRO A 6 -1.15 -7.20 10.14
CA PRO A 6 -0.73 -7.62 8.81
C PRO A 6 0.59 -6.95 8.45
N ALA A 7 1.67 -7.73 8.40
CA ALA A 7 2.96 -7.23 7.95
C ALA A 7 2.90 -6.97 6.44
N VAL A 8 3.04 -5.70 6.07
CA VAL A 8 3.03 -5.22 4.69
C VAL A 8 4.41 -5.50 4.07
N GLN A 9 4.44 -6.29 3.00
CA GLN A 9 5.52 -6.24 2.02
C GLN A 9 5.31 -4.93 1.26
N GLY A 10 6.27 -4.00 1.38
CA GLY A 10 6.07 -2.63 0.91
C GLY A 10 5.73 -2.60 -0.58
N THR A 11 4.74 -1.79 -0.95
CA THR A 11 4.34 -1.56 -2.33
C THR A 11 5.29 -0.54 -2.99
N LEU A 12 5.21 -0.40 -4.32
CA LEU A 12 5.92 0.65 -5.07
C LEU A 12 5.62 2.07 -4.54
N ASP A 13 4.46 2.23 -3.90
CA ASP A 13 3.92 3.51 -3.41
C ASP A 13 4.12 3.76 -1.90
N ASP A 14 4.90 2.93 -1.18
CA ASP A 14 5.34 3.23 0.19
C ASP A 14 6.45 4.31 0.19
N LEU A 15 6.25 5.40 -0.57
CA LEU A 15 7.15 6.54 -0.59
C LEU A 15 6.99 7.42 0.66
N GLY A 16 6.01 7.16 1.53
CA GLY A 16 5.69 8.04 2.66
C GLY A 16 5.09 9.37 2.19
N THR A 17 4.72 10.22 3.12
CA THR A 17 4.21 11.57 2.87
C THR A 17 5.35 12.44 2.30
N PRO A 18 5.32 12.87 1.02
CA PRO A 18 6.42 13.62 0.43
C PRO A 18 6.69 14.91 1.21
N LEU A 19 7.96 15.22 1.52
CA LEU A 19 8.33 16.37 2.36
C LEU A 19 7.80 17.70 1.81
N ILE A 20 7.74 17.85 0.48
CA ILE A 20 7.17 19.03 -0.18
C ILE A 20 5.69 19.24 0.17
N GLY A 21 4.96 18.15 0.42
CA GLY A 21 3.54 18.17 0.77
C GLY A 21 3.27 18.32 2.26
N VAL A 22 4.29 18.27 3.13
CA VAL A 22 4.15 18.32 4.59
C VAL A 22 4.15 19.76 5.08
N THR A 23 3.21 20.09 5.96
CA THR A 23 3.22 21.36 6.69
C THR A 23 4.05 21.21 7.97
N PHE A 24 5.06 22.05 8.12
CA PHE A 24 5.87 22.14 9.33
C PHE A 24 5.53 23.41 10.10
N VAL A 25 5.55 23.33 11.42
CA VAL A 25 5.53 24.50 12.30
C VAL A 25 6.81 24.48 13.11
N VAL A 26 7.72 25.37 12.77
CA VAL A 26 8.97 25.61 13.50
C VAL A 26 8.64 26.49 14.68
N VAL A 27 8.92 26.04 15.90
CA VAL A 27 8.63 26.75 17.15
C VAL A 27 9.90 26.90 17.97
N ASP A 28 10.01 28.06 18.61
CA ASP A 28 11.05 28.40 19.58
C ASP A 28 10.40 29.15 20.75
N LEU A 29 10.91 28.95 21.96
CA LEU A 29 10.41 29.55 23.19
C LEU A 29 11.52 30.27 23.96
N GLU A 30 11.19 31.45 24.46
CA GLU A 30 11.96 32.07 25.53
C GLU A 30 11.26 31.85 26.86
N THR A 31 12.03 31.60 27.92
CA THR A 31 11.52 31.17 29.23
C THR A 31 12.25 31.88 30.38
N THR A 32 11.68 31.83 31.59
CA THR A 32 12.32 32.35 32.81
C THR A 32 13.46 31.47 33.32
N GLY A 33 13.70 30.31 32.70
CA GLY A 33 14.71 29.34 33.12
C GLY A 33 14.63 28.02 32.35
N GLY A 34 15.38 27.01 32.81
CA GLY A 34 15.61 25.77 32.07
C GLY A 34 14.60 24.64 32.33
N SER A 35 13.74 24.77 33.36
CA SER A 35 12.89 23.70 33.88
C SER A 35 11.42 23.96 33.55
N ALA A 36 10.82 23.15 32.67
CA ALA A 36 9.37 23.22 32.40
C ALA A 36 8.47 22.95 33.61
N ARG A 37 9.05 22.50 34.74
CA ARG A 37 8.35 22.29 36.00
C ARG A 37 8.31 23.56 36.88
N ASP A 38 9.40 24.31 36.88
CA ASP A 38 9.65 25.38 37.86
C ASP A 38 9.70 26.77 37.22
N ASP A 39 9.81 26.83 35.89
CA ASP A 39 9.93 28.04 35.08
C ASP A 39 8.73 28.20 34.14
N ALA A 40 8.53 29.42 33.63
CA ALA A 40 7.42 29.78 32.77
C ALA A 40 7.88 30.36 31.41
N ILE A 41 6.97 30.33 30.43
CA ILE A 41 7.19 30.86 29.07
C ILE A 41 7.07 32.39 29.10
N THR A 42 8.01 33.10 28.49
CA THR A 42 8.01 34.57 28.34
C THR A 42 7.79 35.04 26.91
N GLU A 43 8.05 34.21 25.91
CA GLU A 43 7.78 34.49 24.49
C GLU A 43 7.53 33.18 23.73
N ILE A 44 6.59 33.19 22.78
CA ILE A 44 6.39 32.11 21.81
C ILE A 44 6.61 32.67 20.41
N GLY A 45 7.51 32.05 19.66
CA GLY A 45 7.73 32.32 18.25
C GLY A 45 7.53 31.06 17.43
N ALA A 46 6.73 31.14 16.36
CA ALA A 46 6.55 30.04 15.45
C ALA A 46 6.34 30.48 14.00
N VAL A 47 6.83 29.67 13.07
CA VAL A 47 6.71 29.89 11.63
C VAL A 47 6.12 28.63 11.00
N LYS A 48 5.01 28.78 10.28
CA LYS A 48 4.37 27.71 9.54
C LYS A 48 4.88 27.71 8.11
N VAL A 49 5.39 26.58 7.65
CA VAL A 49 5.97 26.44 6.31
C VAL A 49 5.44 25.20 5.58
N ARG A 50 5.32 25.29 4.26
CA ARG A 50 5.01 24.14 3.39
C ARG A 50 5.64 24.37 2.02
N GLY A 51 6.28 23.34 1.47
CA GLY A 51 6.87 23.42 0.13
C GLY A 51 7.97 24.48 -0.04
N GLY A 52 8.60 24.92 1.06
CA GLY A 52 9.59 26.00 1.06
C GLY A 52 9.01 27.40 1.24
N GLU A 53 7.68 27.55 1.29
CA GLU A 53 7.01 28.83 1.49
C GLU A 53 6.53 29.01 2.93
N ILE A 54 6.61 30.24 3.45
CA ILE A 54 6.04 30.64 4.74
C ILE A 54 4.53 30.87 4.55
N LEU A 55 3.73 30.06 5.24
CA LEU A 55 2.27 30.16 5.26
C LEU A 55 1.75 31.10 6.34
N GLY A 56 2.56 31.37 7.37
CA GLY A 56 2.20 32.28 8.45
C GLY A 56 3.22 32.31 9.58
N GLU A 57 3.14 33.36 10.37
CA GLU A 57 3.99 33.59 11.54
C GLU A 57 3.09 33.79 12.77
N PHE A 58 3.55 33.27 13.91
CA PHE A 58 2.93 33.44 15.21
C PHE A 58 4.00 33.94 16.17
N GLY A 59 3.81 35.11 16.75
CA GLY A 59 4.78 35.70 17.67
C GLY A 59 4.07 36.50 18.74
N THR A 60 4.32 36.19 20.01
CA THR A 60 3.80 36.99 21.13
C THR A 60 4.67 36.84 22.36
N LEU A 61 4.82 37.94 23.10
CA LEU A 61 5.23 37.88 24.49
C LEU A 61 4.15 37.19 25.32
N VAL A 62 4.56 36.59 26.43
CA VAL A 62 3.69 35.90 27.37
C VAL A 62 4.00 36.41 28.77
N ASP A 63 2.96 36.72 29.56
CA ASP A 63 3.15 36.98 30.98
C ASP A 63 3.46 35.66 31.70
N PRO A 64 4.69 35.47 32.23
CA PRO A 64 5.06 34.23 32.91
C PRO A 64 4.41 34.08 34.29
N GLY A 65 3.74 35.13 34.82
CA GLY A 65 3.16 35.11 36.17
C GLY A 65 4.20 35.06 37.31
N MET A 66 5.48 35.22 36.97
CA MET A 66 6.61 35.17 37.92
C MET A 66 7.73 36.15 37.52
N PRO A 67 8.64 36.50 38.46
CA PRO A 67 9.77 37.37 38.14
C PRO A 67 10.74 36.73 37.14
N ILE A 68 11.17 37.47 36.13
CA ILE A 68 12.23 37.07 35.20
C ILE A 68 13.60 37.27 35.89
N PRO A 69 14.43 36.22 36.04
CA PRO A 69 15.77 36.36 36.61
C PRO A 69 16.65 37.31 35.78
N PRO A 70 17.51 38.16 36.41
CA PRO A 70 18.30 39.15 35.68
C PRO A 70 19.17 38.58 34.55
N PHE A 71 19.70 37.36 34.72
CA PHE A 71 20.54 36.73 33.68
C PHE A 71 19.74 36.34 32.43
N ILE A 72 18.45 36.02 32.56
CA ILE A 72 17.55 35.76 31.41
C ILE A 72 17.30 37.05 30.65
N THR A 73 17.05 38.15 31.36
CA THR A 73 16.89 39.47 30.75
C THR A 73 18.11 39.87 29.92
N VAL A 74 19.33 39.56 30.42
CA VAL A 74 20.57 39.81 29.64
C VAL A 74 20.67 38.89 28.42
N LEU A 75 20.20 37.65 28.52
CA LEU A 75 20.27 36.67 27.44
C LEU A 75 19.29 36.96 26.31
N THR A 76 18.02 37.24 26.64
CA THR A 76 16.90 37.33 25.68
C THR A 76 16.50 38.77 25.36
N GLY A 77 16.92 39.73 26.19
CA GLY A 77 16.46 41.11 26.13
C GLY A 77 15.01 41.32 26.59
N ILE A 78 14.31 40.27 27.05
CA ILE A 78 12.93 40.37 27.54
C ILE A 78 12.96 40.86 28.99
N THR A 79 12.42 42.05 29.22
CA THR A 79 12.34 42.66 30.56
C THR A 79 11.00 42.35 31.23
N GLN A 80 10.97 42.41 32.57
CA GLN A 80 9.71 42.26 33.32
C GLN A 80 8.61 43.22 32.84
N GLN A 81 8.98 44.46 32.50
CA GLN A 81 8.03 45.47 32.04
C GLN A 81 7.37 45.10 30.70
N MET A 82 8.06 44.35 29.84
CA MET A 82 7.52 43.92 28.55
C MET A 82 6.45 42.84 28.69
N VAL A 83 6.59 41.95 29.69
CA VAL A 83 5.71 40.78 29.85
C VAL A 83 4.52 41.02 30.77
N VAL A 84 4.60 41.99 31.70
CA VAL A 84 3.49 42.28 32.64
C VAL A 84 2.20 42.73 31.94
N ALA A 85 2.31 43.34 30.76
CA ALA A 85 1.17 43.73 29.94
C ALA A 85 0.81 42.70 28.85
N ALA A 86 1.58 41.61 28.74
CA ALA A 86 1.38 40.56 27.75
C ALA A 86 0.26 39.60 28.20
N PRO A 87 -0.41 38.90 27.26
CA PRO A 87 -1.37 37.88 27.61
C PRO A 87 -0.68 36.72 28.37
N PRO A 88 -1.32 36.13 29.37
CA PRO A 88 -0.78 34.96 30.06
C PRO A 88 -0.92 33.70 29.18
N VAL A 89 -0.19 32.64 29.52
CA VAL A 89 -0.08 31.42 28.70
C VAL A 89 -1.43 30.73 28.44
N GLU A 90 -2.41 30.91 29.32
CA GLU A 90 -3.78 30.39 29.19
C GLU A 90 -4.54 30.99 28.01
N GLN A 91 -4.21 32.24 27.64
CA GLN A 91 -4.81 32.91 26.48
C GLN A 91 -4.04 32.61 25.19
N VAL A 92 -2.73 32.44 25.28
CA VAL A 92 -1.85 32.24 24.11
C VAL A 92 -1.86 30.80 23.61
N LEU A 93 -1.81 29.83 24.53
CA LEU A 93 -1.65 28.41 24.20
C LEU A 93 -2.75 27.88 23.25
N PRO A 94 -4.05 28.20 23.42
CA PRO A 94 -5.09 27.75 22.49
C PRO A 94 -4.87 28.26 21.06
N ALA A 95 -4.43 29.51 20.91
CA ALA A 95 -4.15 30.10 19.61
C ALA A 95 -2.94 29.44 18.95
N PHE A 96 -1.89 29.13 19.72
CA PHE A 96 -0.73 28.38 19.22
C PHE A 96 -1.10 26.95 18.81
N LEU A 97 -1.89 26.22 19.61
CA LEU A 97 -2.32 24.85 19.27
C LEU A 97 -3.18 24.82 18.01
N GLU A 98 -4.03 25.83 17.81
CA GLU A 98 -4.77 26.00 16.56
C GLU A 98 -3.83 26.28 15.39
N PHE A 99 -2.85 27.18 15.58
CA PHE A 99 -1.83 27.46 14.59
C PHE A 99 -1.04 26.19 14.22
N ALA A 100 -0.74 25.31 15.17
CA ALA A 100 0.00 24.07 14.95
C ALA A 100 -0.84 22.88 14.44
N ARG A 101 -2.18 23.03 14.33
CA ARG A 101 -3.09 21.93 14.05
C ARG A 101 -2.74 21.21 12.73
N GLY A 102 -2.55 19.90 12.81
CA GLY A 102 -2.26 19.04 11.66
C GLY A 102 -0.85 19.19 11.06
N ALA A 103 0.04 19.96 11.70
CA ALA A 103 1.42 20.14 11.27
C ALA A 103 2.41 19.24 12.04
N VAL A 104 3.58 19.05 11.45
CA VAL A 104 4.75 18.47 12.14
C VAL A 104 5.43 19.60 12.91
N LEU A 105 5.64 19.42 14.22
CA LEU A 105 6.37 20.41 15.01
C LEU A 105 7.88 20.26 14.79
N VAL A 106 8.58 21.37 14.70
CA VAL A 106 10.02 21.42 14.54
C VAL A 106 10.59 22.38 15.57
N ALA A 107 11.67 21.99 16.24
CA ALA A 107 12.39 22.88 17.15
C ALA A 107 13.88 22.52 17.16
N HIS A 108 14.73 23.45 17.57
CA HIS A 108 16.16 23.20 17.75
C HIS A 108 16.42 22.78 19.19
N ASN A 109 16.77 21.51 19.44
CA ASN A 109 16.73 20.90 20.78
C ASN A 109 15.28 20.74 21.30
N ALA A 110 14.42 20.18 20.45
CA ALA A 110 12.98 20.04 20.67
C ALA A 110 12.50 19.50 22.04
N PRO A 111 13.23 18.62 22.77
CA PRO A 111 12.81 18.21 24.11
C PRO A 111 12.57 19.39 25.07
N PHE A 112 13.27 20.51 24.89
CA PHE A 112 13.10 21.73 25.67
C PHE A 112 11.73 22.37 25.41
N ASP A 113 11.47 22.83 24.19
CA ASP A 113 10.22 23.52 23.82
C ASP A 113 8.99 22.65 24.01
N MET A 114 9.09 21.38 23.61
CA MET A 114 8.01 20.41 23.78
C MET A 114 7.73 20.13 25.25
N GLY A 115 8.74 20.24 26.12
CA GLY A 115 8.59 20.11 27.57
C GLY A 115 7.70 21.22 28.14
N PHE A 116 8.02 22.47 27.82
CA PHE A 116 7.25 23.64 28.26
C PHE A 116 5.82 23.64 27.71
N LEU A 117 5.63 23.35 26.41
CA LEU A 117 4.29 23.28 25.82
C LEU A 117 3.43 22.16 26.42
N LYS A 118 4.02 20.98 26.69
CA LYS A 118 3.30 19.89 27.37
C LYS A 118 2.94 20.24 28.80
N ALA A 119 3.85 20.90 29.54
CA ALA A 119 3.58 21.37 30.89
C ALA A 119 2.44 22.41 30.90
N ALA A 120 2.45 23.37 29.97
CA ALA A 120 1.39 24.35 29.81
C ALA A 120 0.03 23.70 29.44
N CYS A 121 0.02 22.70 28.57
CA CYS A 121 -1.19 21.91 28.30
C CYS A 121 -1.69 21.18 29.54
N ALA A 122 -0.80 20.53 30.29
CA ALA A 122 -1.16 19.78 31.49
C ALA A 122 -1.71 20.69 32.60
N ALA A 123 -1.10 21.87 32.81
CA ALA A 123 -1.56 22.86 33.78
C ALA A 123 -2.96 23.41 33.47
N GLN A 124 -3.35 23.43 32.18
CA GLN A 124 -4.66 23.87 31.72
C GLN A 124 -5.66 22.72 31.50
N GLU A 125 -5.31 21.48 31.91
CA GLU A 125 -6.11 20.27 31.69
C GLU A 125 -6.47 20.03 30.20
N ARG A 126 -5.59 20.48 29.29
CA ARG A 126 -5.76 20.35 27.85
C ARG A 126 -5.03 19.11 27.33
N PRO A 127 -5.64 18.32 26.44
CA PRO A 127 -4.96 17.18 25.83
C PRO A 127 -3.82 17.66 24.92
N TRP A 128 -2.62 17.13 25.13
CA TRP A 128 -1.51 17.34 24.20
C TRP A 128 -1.81 16.61 22.87
N PRO A 129 -1.78 17.29 21.71
CA PRO A 129 -2.17 16.69 20.42
C PRO A 129 -1.20 15.62 19.90
N ALA A 130 -0.06 15.39 20.58
CA ALA A 130 0.94 14.40 20.22
C ALA A 130 1.38 14.42 18.74
N PRO A 131 1.75 15.61 18.19
CA PRO A 131 2.19 15.70 16.80
C PRO A 131 3.52 14.98 16.59
N ALA A 132 3.84 14.69 15.33
CA ALA A 132 5.21 14.32 14.96
C ALA A 132 6.15 15.50 15.25
N VAL A 133 7.37 15.21 15.74
CA VAL A 133 8.36 16.21 16.15
C VAL A 133 9.69 15.96 15.47
N VAL A 134 10.24 16.97 14.80
CA VAL A 134 11.59 17.00 14.24
C VAL A 134 12.50 17.85 15.14
N ASP A 135 13.63 17.31 15.57
CA ASP A 135 14.69 18.07 16.24
C ASP A 135 15.81 18.40 15.25
N THR A 136 16.00 19.69 14.95
CA THR A 136 17.03 20.13 13.99
C THR A 136 18.45 19.94 14.53
N ALA A 137 18.66 19.96 15.85
CA ALA A 137 19.96 19.70 16.45
C ALA A 137 20.36 18.22 16.36
N ASP A 138 19.40 17.30 16.60
CA ASP A 138 19.61 15.87 16.36
C ASP A 138 19.82 15.57 14.87
N LEU A 139 19.02 16.17 13.99
CA LEU A 139 19.18 16.01 12.55
C LEU A 139 20.55 16.51 12.05
N ALA A 140 20.98 17.68 12.50
CA ALA A 140 22.30 18.25 12.17
C ALA A 140 23.45 17.35 12.62
N ARG A 141 23.40 16.80 13.84
CA ARG A 141 24.42 15.87 14.36
C ARG A 141 24.57 14.60 13.51
N ARG A 142 23.55 14.25 12.72
CA ARG A 142 23.54 13.05 11.87
C ARG A 142 23.95 13.35 10.43
N LEU A 143 23.65 14.55 9.95
CA LEU A 143 23.89 14.96 8.57
C LEU A 143 25.23 15.67 8.37
N LEU A 144 25.77 16.29 9.42
CA LEU A 144 26.98 17.11 9.35
C LEU A 144 28.13 16.46 10.12
N THR A 145 29.34 16.63 9.61
CA THR A 145 30.57 16.16 10.24
C THR A 145 31.17 17.22 11.17
N ARG A 146 32.06 16.79 12.08
CA ARG A 146 32.79 17.72 12.97
C ARG A 146 33.74 18.66 12.22
N ASP A 147 34.16 18.26 11.01
CA ASP A 147 35.03 19.08 10.16
C ASP A 147 34.23 20.21 9.48
N GLU A 148 32.93 20.02 9.27
CA GLU A 148 32.03 21.05 8.72
C GLU A 148 31.56 22.03 9.79
N VAL A 149 31.15 21.54 10.95
CA VAL A 149 30.66 22.38 12.05
C VAL A 149 31.27 21.93 13.39
N PRO A 150 31.84 22.87 14.18
CA PRO A 150 32.48 22.52 15.45
C PRO A 150 31.47 22.05 16.51
N ASN A 151 30.21 22.46 16.38
CA ASN A 151 29.10 22.05 17.21
C ASN A 151 27.77 22.30 16.46
N CYS A 152 26.68 21.71 16.94
CA CYS A 152 25.36 21.85 16.33
C CYS A 152 24.47 22.86 17.08
N LYS A 153 25.03 23.94 17.66
CA LYS A 153 24.23 25.03 18.21
C LYS A 153 23.58 25.82 17.07
N LEU A 154 22.39 26.39 17.31
CA LEU A 154 21.64 27.14 16.30
C LEU A 154 22.49 28.24 15.65
N SER A 155 23.21 29.06 16.43
CA SER A 155 24.08 30.12 15.90
C SER A 155 25.22 29.60 15.01
N THR A 156 25.73 28.40 15.26
CA THR A 156 26.77 27.77 14.44
C THR A 156 26.19 27.26 13.13
N LEU A 157 25.02 26.61 13.19
CA LEU A 157 24.31 26.13 12.01
C LEU A 157 23.80 27.28 11.15
N ALA A 158 23.29 28.34 11.76
CA ALA A 158 22.82 29.55 11.10
C ALA A 158 23.91 30.18 10.23
N ARG A 159 25.11 30.32 10.79
CA ARG A 159 26.29 30.79 10.05
C ARG A 159 26.71 29.83 8.93
N PHE A 160 26.69 28.53 9.20
CA PHE A 160 27.08 27.52 8.21
C PHE A 160 26.14 27.49 7.01
N PHE A 161 24.83 27.53 7.24
CA PHE A 161 23.80 27.56 6.19
C PHE A 161 23.50 28.95 5.64
N ARG A 162 24.15 30.00 6.16
CA ARG A 162 23.98 31.40 5.74
C ARG A 162 22.51 31.85 5.78
N THR A 163 21.89 31.62 6.94
CA THR A 163 20.47 31.96 7.16
C THR A 163 20.23 33.46 7.00
N ALA A 164 19.03 33.84 6.55
CA ALA A 164 18.68 35.24 6.32
C ALA A 164 18.48 35.99 7.64
N THR A 165 18.06 35.26 8.69
CA THR A 165 17.92 35.78 10.06
C THR A 165 19.02 35.17 10.93
N GLU A 166 19.76 36.03 11.66
CA GLU A 166 20.71 35.56 12.67
C GLU A 166 19.97 35.31 14.00
N PRO A 167 20.21 34.17 14.69
CA PRO A 167 19.65 33.91 16.00
C PRO A 167 20.08 34.96 17.02
N CYS A 168 19.13 35.50 17.75
CA CYS A 168 19.35 36.61 18.69
C CYS A 168 18.60 36.45 20.00
N HIS A 169 18.17 35.23 20.34
CA HIS A 169 17.40 34.93 21.57
C HIS A 169 16.08 35.72 21.62
N ARG A 170 15.42 35.76 20.46
CA ARG A 170 14.05 36.25 20.30
C ARG A 170 13.28 35.18 19.57
N ALA A 171 12.21 34.69 20.17
CA ALA A 171 11.59 33.43 19.78
C ALA A 171 11.21 33.39 18.29
N LEU A 172 10.61 34.47 17.76
CA LEU A 172 10.22 34.49 16.34
C LEU A 172 11.43 34.58 15.39
N ALA A 173 12.49 35.30 15.78
CA ALA A 173 13.70 35.40 14.97
C ALA A 173 14.46 34.06 14.95
N ASP A 174 14.55 33.39 16.09
CA ASP A 174 15.21 32.10 16.22
C ASP A 174 14.41 30.98 15.53
N ALA A 175 13.07 31.05 15.54
CA ALA A 175 12.22 30.19 14.72
C ALA A 175 12.45 30.39 13.21
N LYS A 176 12.61 31.65 12.74
CA LYS A 176 12.96 31.94 11.33
C LYS A 176 14.34 31.42 10.95
N ALA A 177 15.34 31.65 11.80
CA ALA A 177 16.67 31.08 11.58
C ALA A 177 16.62 29.53 11.53
N THR A 178 15.77 28.92 12.37
CA THR A 178 15.57 27.46 12.39
C THR A 178 14.86 26.96 11.13
N VAL A 179 13.97 27.72 10.49
CA VAL A 179 13.39 27.40 9.17
C VAL A 179 14.50 27.28 8.13
N ASP A 180 15.39 28.27 8.06
CA ASP A 180 16.48 28.26 7.07
C ASP A 180 17.47 27.11 7.34
N VAL A 181 17.79 26.83 8.61
CA VAL A 181 18.59 25.66 8.99
C VAL A 181 17.88 24.36 8.59
N LEU A 182 16.56 24.25 8.81
CA LEU A 182 15.78 23.08 8.42
C LEU A 182 15.84 22.86 6.90
N HIS A 183 15.72 23.91 6.10
CA HIS A 183 15.87 23.83 4.64
C HIS A 183 17.26 23.34 4.24
N GLY A 184 18.32 23.89 4.83
CA GLY A 184 19.69 23.43 4.59
C GLY A 184 19.91 21.97 4.99
N LEU A 185 19.28 21.52 6.09
CA LEU A 185 19.32 20.11 6.50
C LEU A 185 18.51 19.21 5.55
N PHE A 186 17.39 19.66 4.99
CA PHE A 186 16.65 18.91 3.97
C PHE A 186 17.44 18.75 2.69
N GLU A 187 18.16 19.79 2.24
CA GLU A 187 19.06 19.68 1.09
C GLU A 187 20.12 18.59 1.31
N ARG A 188 20.73 18.56 2.52
CA ARG A 188 21.68 17.51 2.90
C ARG A 188 21.02 16.13 3.00
N ALA A 189 19.83 16.03 3.59
CA ALA A 189 19.09 14.78 3.72
C ALA A 189 18.68 14.22 2.34
N GLY A 190 18.38 15.08 1.37
CA GLY A 190 18.09 14.71 -0.02
C GLY A 190 19.23 13.94 -0.67
N ALA A 191 20.49 14.27 -0.36
CA ALA A 191 21.66 13.50 -0.83
C ALA A 191 21.69 12.06 -0.28
N PHE A 192 21.00 11.79 0.82
CA PHE A 192 20.82 10.45 1.38
C PHE A 192 19.54 9.75 0.88
N GLY A 193 18.77 10.41 0.00
CA GLY A 193 17.53 9.91 -0.57
C GLY A 193 16.34 10.00 0.38
N VAL A 194 16.36 10.93 1.34
CA VAL A 194 15.23 11.21 2.23
C VAL A 194 14.28 12.15 1.49
N GLU A 195 13.12 11.65 1.06
CA GLU A 195 12.13 12.41 0.27
C GLU A 195 10.75 12.49 0.96
N SER A 196 10.54 11.77 2.07
CA SER A 196 9.29 11.78 2.84
C SER A 196 9.44 11.99 4.34
N LEU A 197 8.33 12.33 4.99
CA LEU A 197 8.25 12.56 6.43
C LEU A 197 8.65 11.32 7.23
N GLU A 198 8.21 10.13 6.81
CA GLU A 198 8.48 8.88 7.50
C GLU A 198 9.97 8.52 7.41
N GLU A 199 10.59 8.79 6.27
CA GLU A 199 12.04 8.68 6.08
C GLU A 199 12.81 9.68 6.95
N LEU A 200 12.34 10.94 7.02
CA LEU A 200 12.94 11.96 7.88
C LEU A 200 12.83 11.61 9.37
N MET A 201 11.63 11.19 9.81
CA MET A 201 11.33 10.80 11.20
C MET A 201 12.06 9.54 11.64
N SER A 202 12.47 8.71 10.70
CA SER A 202 13.28 7.54 11.00
C SER A 202 14.78 7.81 10.89
N PHE A 203 15.19 8.80 10.10
CA PHE A 203 16.58 9.25 10.03
C PHE A 203 17.07 9.80 11.39
N SER A 204 16.17 10.40 12.17
CA SER A 204 16.44 10.85 13.55
C SER A 204 16.62 9.71 14.57
N ARG A 205 16.53 8.43 14.17
CA ARG A 205 16.86 7.28 15.03
C ARG A 205 18.23 6.69 14.66
N ALA A 206 19.00 6.25 15.66
CA ALA A 206 20.31 5.64 15.40
C ALA A 206 20.17 4.22 14.83
N PRO A 207 20.83 3.86 13.70
CA PRO A 207 20.81 2.49 13.18
C PRO A 207 21.49 1.51 14.16
N THR A 208 21.21 0.21 14.06
CA THR A 208 21.97 -0.77 14.87
C THR A 208 23.44 -0.85 14.40
N PRO A 209 24.39 -1.29 15.26
CA PRO A 209 25.78 -1.50 14.84
C PRO A 209 25.92 -2.42 13.63
N GLU A 210 25.04 -3.41 13.52
CA GLU A 210 25.01 -4.37 12.41
C GLU A 210 24.56 -3.71 11.09
N GLN A 211 23.49 -2.91 11.11
CA GLN A 211 23.06 -2.13 9.94
C GLN A 211 24.14 -1.15 9.49
N ARG A 212 24.88 -0.53 10.44
CA ARG A 212 26.01 0.33 10.11
C ARG A 212 27.13 -0.43 9.41
N ARG A 213 27.53 -1.60 9.91
CA ARG A 213 28.59 -2.42 9.30
C ARG A 213 28.23 -2.89 7.89
N LYS A 214 26.96 -3.25 7.65
CA LYS A 214 26.50 -3.78 6.37
C LYS A 214 26.01 -2.72 5.36
N ARG A 215 26.11 -1.43 5.69
CA ARG A 215 25.72 -0.32 4.80
C ARG A 215 26.40 -0.37 3.43
N HIS A 216 27.65 -0.84 3.37
CA HIS A 216 28.44 -0.95 2.15
C HIS A 216 27.77 -1.83 1.06
N LEU A 217 26.86 -2.73 1.45
CA LEU A 217 26.09 -3.56 0.51
C LEU A 217 25.19 -2.72 -0.42
N ALA A 218 24.88 -1.48 -0.05
CA ALA A 218 24.09 -0.57 -0.87
C ALA A 218 24.92 0.28 -1.85
N ASP A 219 26.25 0.29 -1.75
CA ASP A 219 27.10 1.27 -2.46
C ASP A 219 27.12 1.01 -3.98
N ALA A 220 27.19 -0.26 -4.38
CA ALA A 220 27.21 -0.68 -5.79
C ALA A 220 25.82 -0.73 -6.45
N VAL A 221 24.76 -0.37 -5.72
CA VAL A 221 23.38 -0.48 -6.22
C VAL A 221 23.08 0.68 -7.19
N PRO A 222 22.54 0.41 -8.40
CA PRO A 222 22.22 1.46 -9.38
C PRO A 222 21.02 2.31 -8.95
N ALA A 223 20.96 3.55 -9.43
CA ALA A 223 19.82 4.46 -9.21
C ALA A 223 18.77 4.33 -10.34
N SER A 224 18.33 3.10 -10.60
CA SER A 224 17.41 2.76 -11.69
C SER A 224 16.24 1.91 -11.16
N PRO A 225 15.12 1.78 -11.88
CA PRO A 225 14.07 0.84 -11.51
C PRO A 225 14.57 -0.60 -11.64
N GLY A 226 14.08 -1.47 -10.77
CA GLY A 226 14.41 -2.89 -10.85
C GLY A 226 14.10 -3.71 -9.60
N VAL A 227 14.71 -4.90 -9.56
CA VAL A 227 14.60 -5.86 -8.46
C VAL A 227 15.92 -5.94 -7.71
N TYR A 228 15.87 -5.96 -6.38
CA TYR A 228 17.01 -6.25 -5.51
C TYR A 228 16.77 -7.57 -4.76
N ILE A 229 17.85 -8.29 -4.52
CA ILE A 229 17.86 -9.62 -3.92
C ILE A 229 18.94 -9.60 -2.84
N PHE A 230 18.54 -9.74 -1.59
CA PHE A 230 19.47 -9.99 -0.50
C PHE A 230 19.81 -11.48 -0.50
N GLU A 231 21.09 -11.79 -0.52
CA GLU A 231 21.63 -13.15 -0.59
C GLU A 231 22.54 -13.41 0.63
N ASP A 232 22.58 -14.66 1.08
CA ASP A 232 23.52 -15.09 2.12
C ASP A 232 24.93 -15.36 1.55
N ALA A 233 25.85 -15.84 2.40
CA ALA A 233 27.22 -16.18 2.00
C ALA A 233 27.31 -17.25 0.89
N ARG A 234 26.28 -18.09 0.72
CA ARG A 234 26.22 -19.17 -0.27
C ARG A 234 25.52 -18.73 -1.56
N GLY A 235 25.00 -17.51 -1.61
CA GLY A 235 24.22 -17.00 -2.74
C GLY A 235 22.75 -17.41 -2.71
N GLU A 236 22.23 -17.90 -1.59
CA GLU A 236 20.81 -18.25 -1.45
C GLU A 236 19.96 -16.98 -1.27
N PRO A 237 18.89 -16.76 -2.07
CA PRO A 237 18.00 -15.61 -1.90
C PRO A 237 17.28 -15.63 -0.55
N LEU A 238 17.57 -14.64 0.29
CA LEU A 238 16.92 -14.42 1.59
C LEU A 238 15.65 -13.58 1.44
N TYR A 239 15.71 -12.55 0.60
CA TYR A 239 14.63 -11.60 0.34
C TYR A 239 14.73 -11.03 -1.07
N VAL A 240 13.61 -10.97 -1.78
CA VAL A 240 13.48 -10.32 -3.08
C VAL A 240 12.50 -9.15 -2.93
N GLY A 241 12.87 -7.98 -3.45
CA GLY A 241 11.99 -6.81 -3.48
C GLY A 241 12.19 -5.97 -4.74
N LYS A 242 11.24 -5.11 -5.04
CA LYS A 242 11.28 -4.18 -6.19
C LYS A 242 11.38 -2.72 -5.75
N SER A 243 11.82 -1.86 -6.68
CA SER A 243 11.77 -0.40 -6.50
C SER A 243 11.81 0.34 -7.85
N GLY A 244 11.23 1.53 -7.90
CA GLY A 244 11.48 2.50 -8.96
C GLY A 244 12.87 3.16 -8.88
N ARG A 245 13.49 3.15 -7.68
CA ARG A 245 14.85 3.67 -7.42
C ARG A 245 15.61 2.71 -6.50
N LEU A 246 16.27 1.72 -7.09
CA LEU A 246 16.96 0.64 -6.39
C LEU A 246 17.91 1.14 -5.29
N ARG A 247 18.78 2.11 -5.59
CA ARG A 247 19.76 2.64 -4.63
C ARG A 247 19.11 3.18 -3.36
N THR A 248 18.12 4.07 -3.50
CA THR A 248 17.40 4.66 -2.37
C THR A 248 16.71 3.58 -1.54
N ARG A 249 16.03 2.64 -2.22
CA ARG A 249 15.31 1.56 -1.53
C ARG A 249 16.23 0.60 -0.80
N VAL A 250 17.38 0.23 -1.36
CA VAL A 250 18.32 -0.67 -0.67
C VAL A 250 18.99 0.06 0.50
N ARG A 251 19.34 1.34 0.35
CA ARG A 251 19.93 2.14 1.45
C ARG A 251 19.01 2.21 2.67
N SER A 252 17.69 2.31 2.47
CA SER A 252 16.74 2.44 3.59
C SER A 252 16.73 1.23 4.54
N TYR A 253 17.10 0.03 4.08
CA TYR A 253 17.25 -1.15 4.95
C TYR A 253 18.35 -0.96 6.02
N PHE A 254 19.37 -0.15 5.72
CA PHE A 254 20.53 0.08 6.59
C PHE A 254 20.40 1.36 7.43
N THR A 255 19.24 2.01 7.40
CA THR A 255 18.92 3.14 8.29
C THR A 255 18.02 2.66 9.44
N ALA A 256 17.77 3.54 10.40
CA ALA A 256 16.86 3.24 11.49
C ALA A 256 15.37 3.28 11.08
N SER A 257 15.06 3.53 9.80
CA SER A 257 13.71 3.42 9.23
C SER A 257 13.21 2.00 9.18
N GLU A 258 14.12 1.02 9.12
CA GLU A 258 13.75 -0.38 9.11
C GLU A 258 13.44 -0.92 10.52
N THR A 259 12.16 -0.84 10.89
CA THR A 259 11.66 -1.27 12.19
C THR A 259 11.20 -2.73 12.22
N ARG A 260 11.13 -3.43 11.08
CA ARG A 260 10.62 -4.80 11.02
C ARG A 260 11.68 -5.79 11.50
N ARG A 261 11.38 -6.49 12.60
CA ARG A 261 12.29 -7.46 13.24
C ARG A 261 12.82 -8.50 12.26
N GLY A 262 11.95 -9.11 11.44
CA GLY A 262 12.36 -10.14 10.48
C GLY A 262 13.28 -9.61 9.38
N ILE A 263 13.13 -8.35 8.99
CA ILE A 263 14.01 -7.73 8.00
C ILE A 263 15.37 -7.40 8.62
N ARG A 264 15.41 -6.91 9.86
CA ARG A 264 16.69 -6.72 10.57
C ARG A 264 17.48 -8.01 10.74
N GLU A 265 16.80 -9.10 11.07
CA GLU A 265 17.40 -10.44 11.13
C GLU A 265 17.97 -10.85 9.76
N MET A 266 17.20 -10.65 8.68
CA MET A 266 17.67 -10.92 7.32
C MET A 266 18.92 -10.12 6.97
N ILE A 267 18.96 -8.82 7.28
CA ILE A 267 20.14 -7.97 7.05
C ILE A 267 21.36 -8.53 7.79
N GLY A 268 21.17 -9.05 9.00
CA GLY A 268 22.24 -9.68 9.76
C GLY A 268 22.85 -10.91 9.08
N ILE A 269 22.07 -11.64 8.29
CA ILE A 269 22.52 -12.81 7.53
C ILE A 269 23.03 -12.42 6.14
N ALA A 270 22.51 -11.35 5.54
CA ALA A 270 22.80 -10.98 4.16
C ALA A 270 24.26 -10.58 3.97
N GLU A 271 24.94 -11.21 3.01
CA GLU A 271 26.34 -10.92 2.64
C GLU A 271 26.45 -10.21 1.30
N ARG A 272 25.37 -10.20 0.50
CA ARG A 272 25.35 -9.56 -0.81
C ARG A 272 23.97 -9.00 -1.14
N VAL A 273 23.95 -7.92 -1.91
CA VAL A 273 22.76 -7.44 -2.63
C VAL A 273 23.00 -7.57 -4.12
N ARG A 274 22.29 -8.49 -4.77
CA ARG A 274 22.25 -8.58 -6.23
C ARG A 274 21.12 -7.71 -6.75
N THR A 275 21.35 -7.02 -7.87
CA THR A 275 20.32 -6.20 -8.51
C THR A 275 20.08 -6.62 -9.95
N ILE A 276 18.85 -6.42 -10.40
CA ILE A 276 18.41 -6.65 -11.77
C ILE A 276 17.72 -5.36 -12.21
N VAL A 277 18.41 -4.57 -13.03
CA VAL A 277 17.85 -3.35 -13.62
C VAL A 277 16.73 -3.73 -14.59
N CYS A 278 15.65 -2.96 -14.54
CA CYS A 278 14.47 -3.13 -15.37
C CYS A 278 14.22 -1.85 -16.18
N ALA A 279 13.57 -1.98 -17.33
CA ALA A 279 13.18 -0.87 -18.19
C ALA A 279 12.03 -0.05 -17.56
N SER A 280 11.18 -0.67 -16.75
CA SER A 280 10.05 0.02 -16.11
C SER A 280 9.68 -0.56 -14.74
N ALA A 281 8.81 0.15 -14.03
CA ALA A 281 8.23 -0.31 -12.77
C ALA A 281 7.38 -1.59 -12.93
N LEU A 282 6.63 -1.72 -14.04
CA LEU A 282 5.85 -2.92 -14.34
C LEU A 282 6.77 -4.14 -14.50
N GLU A 283 7.88 -4.00 -15.22
CA GLU A 283 8.83 -5.09 -15.37
C GLU A 283 9.45 -5.49 -14.03
N ALA A 284 9.83 -4.51 -13.20
CA ALA A 284 10.35 -4.78 -11.86
C ALA A 284 9.33 -5.53 -11.00
N GLU A 285 8.06 -5.16 -11.08
CA GLU A 285 6.95 -5.83 -10.40
C GLU A 285 6.76 -7.27 -10.85
N VAL A 286 6.73 -7.52 -12.16
CA VAL A 286 6.59 -8.88 -12.69
C VAL A 286 7.82 -9.74 -12.37
N ARG A 287 9.04 -9.20 -12.51
CA ARG A 287 10.27 -9.93 -12.20
C ARG A 287 10.36 -10.28 -10.72
N GLU A 288 9.93 -9.39 -9.81
CA GLU A 288 9.84 -9.68 -8.38
C GLU A 288 8.95 -10.90 -8.12
N LEU A 289 7.73 -10.92 -8.68
CA LEU A 289 6.78 -12.03 -8.52
C LEU A 289 7.38 -13.36 -9.00
N ARG A 290 7.99 -13.35 -10.19
CA ARG A 290 8.62 -14.55 -10.77
C ARG A 290 9.78 -15.06 -9.91
N LEU A 291 10.63 -14.17 -9.41
CA LEU A 291 11.77 -14.53 -8.55
C LEU A 291 11.32 -15.04 -7.17
N ILE A 292 10.28 -14.44 -6.58
CA ILE A 292 9.71 -14.92 -5.32
C ILE A 292 9.11 -16.32 -5.51
N ALA A 293 8.37 -16.55 -6.59
CA ALA A 293 7.77 -17.86 -6.88
C ALA A 293 8.84 -18.94 -7.15
N ALA A 294 9.91 -18.59 -7.87
CA ALA A 294 11.00 -19.52 -8.20
C ALA A 294 11.87 -19.88 -6.99
N HIS A 295 12.28 -18.88 -6.19
CA HIS A 295 13.24 -19.08 -5.09
C HIS A 295 12.60 -19.27 -3.72
N LYS A 296 11.32 -18.90 -3.56
CA LYS A 296 10.54 -18.96 -2.32
C LYS A 296 11.30 -18.40 -1.09
N PRO A 297 11.93 -17.20 -1.17
CA PRO A 297 12.85 -16.70 -0.16
C PRO A 297 12.22 -16.66 1.24
N ARG A 298 13.00 -17.01 2.26
CA ARG A 298 12.52 -17.18 3.64
C ARG A 298 11.82 -15.94 4.21
N TYR A 299 12.32 -14.75 3.88
CA TYR A 299 11.82 -13.49 4.45
C TYR A 299 10.73 -12.82 3.60
N ASN A 300 10.44 -13.32 2.39
CA ASN A 300 9.22 -12.95 1.66
C ASN A 300 8.00 -13.61 2.32
N ARG A 301 6.88 -12.90 2.41
CA ARG A 301 5.64 -13.45 3.00
C ARG A 301 4.53 -13.68 1.98
N ARG A 302 4.42 -12.79 1.00
CA ARG A 302 3.42 -12.86 -0.08
C ARG A 302 4.05 -13.49 -1.33
N SER A 303 3.21 -13.92 -2.26
CA SER A 303 3.60 -14.38 -3.61
C SER A 303 4.55 -15.58 -3.69
N ARG A 304 4.89 -16.22 -2.56
CA ARG A 304 5.76 -17.42 -2.52
C ARG A 304 5.12 -18.67 -3.12
N HIS A 305 3.79 -18.73 -3.11
CA HIS A 305 3.04 -19.91 -3.48
C HIS A 305 1.86 -19.57 -4.41
N PRO A 306 2.10 -19.01 -5.60
CA PRO A 306 1.03 -18.75 -6.56
C PRO A 306 0.26 -20.03 -6.94
N GLU A 307 0.90 -21.20 -6.86
CA GLU A 307 0.28 -22.52 -7.10
C GLU A 307 -0.80 -22.90 -6.08
N ARG A 308 -0.87 -22.20 -4.94
CA ARG A 308 -1.91 -22.46 -3.91
C ARG A 308 -3.23 -21.73 -4.19
N ALA A 309 -3.33 -21.04 -5.32
CA ALA A 309 -4.57 -20.42 -5.78
C ALA A 309 -5.73 -21.43 -5.79
N VAL A 310 -6.91 -20.98 -5.35
CA VAL A 310 -8.12 -21.81 -5.28
C VAL A 310 -9.04 -21.47 -6.43
N TRP A 311 -9.65 -22.49 -7.04
CA TRP A 311 -10.53 -22.34 -8.20
C TRP A 311 -11.84 -23.08 -7.96
N LEU A 312 -12.92 -22.58 -8.53
CA LEU A 312 -14.21 -23.25 -8.60
C LEU A 312 -14.38 -23.83 -10.01
N LYS A 313 -14.46 -25.15 -10.11
CA LYS A 313 -14.61 -25.90 -11.35
C LYS A 313 -16.05 -26.39 -11.51
N LEU A 314 -16.63 -26.22 -12.71
CA LEU A 314 -17.81 -26.97 -13.12
C LEU A 314 -17.36 -28.31 -13.72
N THR A 315 -17.70 -29.43 -13.08
CA THR A 315 -17.25 -30.77 -13.52
C THR A 315 -17.86 -31.19 -14.86
N SER A 316 -17.19 -32.11 -15.57
CA SER A 316 -17.61 -32.65 -16.88
C SER A 316 -18.22 -34.06 -16.79
N GLU A 317 -18.86 -34.40 -15.67
CA GLU A 317 -19.58 -35.66 -15.49
C GLU A 317 -21.03 -35.57 -16.03
N PRO A 318 -21.78 -36.68 -16.21
CA PRO A 318 -23.15 -36.65 -16.76
C PRO A 318 -24.13 -35.73 -16.02
N PHE A 319 -23.88 -35.52 -14.73
CA PHE A 319 -24.62 -34.56 -13.91
C PHE A 319 -23.63 -33.58 -13.27
N PRO A 320 -23.19 -32.53 -13.99
CA PRO A 320 -22.15 -31.60 -13.53
C PRO A 320 -22.43 -31.00 -12.16
N ARG A 321 -21.36 -30.74 -11.41
CA ARG A 321 -21.42 -30.03 -10.12
C ARG A 321 -20.31 -29.01 -10.01
N LEU A 322 -20.44 -28.13 -9.03
CA LEU A 322 -19.36 -27.23 -8.64
C LEU A 322 -18.40 -27.94 -7.69
N SER A 323 -17.09 -27.86 -7.98
CA SER A 323 -16.03 -28.47 -7.19
C SER A 323 -14.90 -27.47 -6.96
N ILE A 324 -14.41 -27.36 -5.73
CA ILE A 324 -13.24 -26.55 -5.44
C ILE A 324 -11.97 -27.35 -5.75
N VAL A 325 -11.06 -26.76 -6.51
CA VAL A 325 -9.80 -27.37 -6.95
C VAL A 325 -8.64 -26.39 -6.76
N ARG A 326 -7.41 -26.90 -6.78
CA ARG A 326 -6.17 -26.10 -6.68
C ARG A 326 -5.40 -26.00 -7.99
N GLU A 327 -5.89 -26.67 -9.02
CA GLU A 327 -5.23 -26.79 -10.31
C GLU A 327 -6.27 -26.64 -11.42
N VAL A 328 -5.93 -25.85 -12.43
CA VAL A 328 -6.70 -25.73 -13.68
C VAL A 328 -6.08 -26.71 -14.68
N ARG A 329 -6.92 -27.54 -15.30
CA ARG A 329 -6.51 -28.60 -16.22
C ARG A 329 -7.06 -28.34 -17.62
N ASP A 330 -6.42 -28.98 -18.60
CA ASP A 330 -6.87 -28.97 -19.98
C ASP A 330 -7.97 -30.03 -20.18
N ASP A 331 -9.17 -29.73 -19.69
CA ASP A 331 -10.29 -30.69 -19.66
C ASP A 331 -11.64 -30.08 -20.10
N ASP A 332 -11.58 -28.98 -20.86
CA ASP A 332 -12.73 -28.23 -21.41
C ASP A 332 -13.79 -27.77 -20.37
N SER A 333 -13.43 -27.87 -19.09
CA SER A 333 -14.28 -27.43 -17.99
C SER A 333 -14.16 -25.92 -17.80
N VAL A 334 -15.21 -25.34 -17.20
CA VAL A 334 -15.17 -23.94 -16.78
C VAL A 334 -14.61 -23.82 -15.38
N TYR A 335 -13.74 -22.83 -15.23
CA TYR A 335 -13.12 -22.46 -13.98
C TYR A 335 -13.48 -21.02 -13.65
N LEU A 336 -13.72 -20.75 -12.37
CA LEU A 336 -13.92 -19.43 -11.80
C LEU A 336 -12.85 -19.20 -10.74
N GLY A 337 -12.12 -18.09 -10.83
CA GLY A 337 -11.08 -17.74 -9.87
C GLY A 337 -9.94 -16.92 -10.52
N PRO A 338 -8.77 -16.86 -9.86
CA PRO A 338 -8.45 -17.53 -8.60
C PRO A 338 -9.02 -16.81 -7.38
N PHE A 339 -9.33 -17.57 -6.34
CA PHE A 339 -9.73 -17.10 -5.02
C PHE A 339 -8.55 -17.12 -4.04
N GLY A 340 -8.52 -16.16 -3.12
CA GLY A 340 -7.47 -16.06 -2.10
C GLY A 340 -7.56 -17.13 -1.00
N SER A 341 -8.69 -17.83 -0.86
CA SER A 341 -8.86 -18.93 0.09
C SER A 341 -10.01 -19.85 -0.29
N THR A 342 -10.01 -21.08 0.26
CA THR A 342 -11.14 -22.01 0.13
C THR A 342 -12.44 -21.42 0.68
N ARG A 343 -12.40 -20.65 1.77
CA ARG A 343 -13.59 -20.01 2.35
C ARG A 343 -14.27 -19.07 1.34
N VAL A 344 -13.50 -18.23 0.67
CA VAL A 344 -14.04 -17.29 -0.34
C VAL A 344 -14.57 -18.04 -1.56
N ALA A 345 -13.92 -19.13 -1.97
CA ALA A 345 -14.42 -19.98 -3.05
C ALA A 345 -15.74 -20.69 -2.67
N GLU A 346 -15.91 -21.10 -1.41
CA GLU A 346 -17.17 -21.66 -0.89
C GLU A 346 -18.29 -20.62 -0.87
N GLU A 347 -17.99 -19.38 -0.47
CA GLU A 347 -18.93 -18.25 -0.53
C GLU A 347 -19.42 -17.98 -1.96
N ALA A 348 -18.51 -17.95 -2.92
CA ALA A 348 -18.85 -17.82 -4.34
C ALA A 348 -19.67 -19.02 -4.86
N ARG A 349 -19.30 -20.25 -4.46
CA ARG A 349 -20.05 -21.47 -4.80
C ARG A 349 -21.49 -21.42 -4.28
N ALA A 350 -21.67 -20.96 -3.03
CA ALA A 350 -22.97 -20.82 -2.41
C ALA A 350 -23.85 -19.80 -3.17
N ALA A 351 -23.29 -18.66 -3.59
CA ALA A 351 -24.01 -17.67 -4.38
C ALA A 351 -24.53 -18.25 -5.71
N VAL A 352 -23.72 -19.07 -6.39
CA VAL A 352 -24.16 -19.75 -7.64
C VAL A 352 -25.27 -20.77 -7.35
N HIS A 353 -25.16 -21.57 -6.28
CA HIS A 353 -26.21 -22.51 -5.89
C HIS A 353 -27.52 -21.84 -5.44
N ASP A 354 -27.46 -20.58 -4.99
CA ASP A 354 -28.68 -19.83 -4.67
C ASP A 354 -29.48 -19.45 -5.93
N ALA A 355 -28.83 -19.39 -7.09
CA ALA A 355 -29.42 -19.00 -8.38
C ALA A 355 -29.68 -20.16 -9.34
N VAL A 356 -28.87 -21.22 -9.28
CA VAL A 356 -28.98 -22.38 -10.19
C VAL A 356 -29.14 -23.67 -9.38
N PRO A 357 -30.14 -24.53 -9.69
CA PRO A 357 -30.40 -25.77 -8.96
C PRO A 357 -29.43 -26.90 -9.36
N LEU A 358 -28.12 -26.58 -9.36
CA LEU A 358 -27.05 -27.57 -9.49
C LEU A 358 -26.96 -28.44 -8.25
N ARG A 359 -26.53 -29.67 -8.45
CA ARG A 359 -26.37 -30.66 -7.39
C ARG A 359 -25.18 -30.27 -6.54
N GLN A 360 -25.34 -30.49 -5.24
CA GLN A 360 -24.31 -30.20 -4.24
C GLN A 360 -23.68 -31.47 -3.68
N CYS A 361 -24.29 -32.63 -3.95
CA CYS A 361 -23.79 -33.92 -3.48
C CYS A 361 -22.49 -34.31 -4.19
N THR A 362 -21.58 -34.93 -3.42
CA THR A 362 -20.25 -35.34 -3.87
C THR A 362 -20.20 -36.76 -4.44
N GLN A 363 -21.23 -37.57 -4.19
CA GLN A 363 -21.35 -38.94 -4.72
C GLN A 363 -21.27 -38.94 -6.25
N ARG A 364 -20.69 -39.98 -6.85
CA ARG A 364 -20.62 -40.12 -8.31
C ARG A 364 -21.97 -40.58 -8.86
N LEU A 365 -22.65 -39.72 -9.61
CA LEU A 365 -23.90 -40.07 -10.28
C LEU A 365 -23.65 -40.49 -11.72
N THR A 366 -24.04 -41.71 -12.05
CA THR A 366 -24.11 -42.21 -13.43
C THR A 366 -25.52 -42.70 -13.68
N VAL A 367 -25.93 -42.76 -14.94
CA VAL A 367 -27.25 -43.26 -15.33
C VAL A 367 -27.51 -44.64 -14.70
N ARG A 368 -26.51 -45.52 -14.72
CA ARG A 368 -26.58 -46.85 -14.12
C ARG A 368 -26.80 -46.83 -12.61
N VAL A 369 -26.07 -45.99 -11.86
CA VAL A 369 -26.21 -45.90 -10.40
C VAL A 369 -27.61 -45.42 -10.00
N ILE A 370 -28.18 -44.50 -10.79
CA ILE A 370 -29.53 -43.98 -10.57
C ILE A 370 -30.58 -45.03 -10.94
N SER A 371 -30.47 -45.68 -12.10
CA SER A 371 -31.43 -46.69 -12.54
C SER A 371 -31.48 -47.93 -11.64
N GLU A 372 -30.36 -48.27 -10.99
CA GLU A 372 -30.27 -49.36 -10.02
C GLU A 372 -30.70 -48.95 -8.60
N GLY A 373 -31.17 -47.71 -8.39
CA GLY A 373 -31.63 -47.22 -7.09
C GLY A 373 -30.53 -47.10 -6.03
N ARG A 374 -29.26 -47.04 -6.44
CA ARG A 374 -28.09 -47.02 -5.54
C ARG A 374 -27.59 -45.62 -5.22
N ALA A 375 -28.21 -44.58 -5.78
CA ALA A 375 -27.89 -43.19 -5.49
C ALA A 375 -28.50 -42.75 -4.16
N GLY A 376 -27.71 -42.10 -3.30
CA GLY A 376 -28.21 -41.51 -2.06
C GLY A 376 -29.09 -40.28 -2.34
N THR A 377 -30.25 -40.18 -1.70
CA THR A 377 -31.15 -39.02 -1.82
C THR A 377 -30.79 -37.95 -0.78
N CYS A 378 -31.23 -36.70 -1.01
CA CYS A 378 -30.98 -35.61 -0.07
C CYS A 378 -32.09 -34.57 -0.10
N VAL A 379 -32.28 -33.87 1.02
CA VAL A 379 -33.33 -32.86 1.21
C VAL A 379 -33.29 -31.70 0.20
N LEU A 380 -32.13 -31.44 -0.42
CA LEU A 380 -31.99 -30.34 -1.38
C LEU A 380 -32.87 -30.52 -2.64
N GLY A 381 -33.17 -31.76 -3.02
CA GLY A 381 -34.09 -32.05 -4.12
C GLY A 381 -35.52 -31.65 -3.79
N GLU A 382 -35.97 -31.94 -2.57
CA GLU A 382 -37.30 -31.56 -2.08
C GLU A 382 -37.45 -30.05 -1.89
N LEU A 383 -36.38 -29.38 -1.45
CA LEU A 383 -36.32 -27.93 -1.29
C LEU A 383 -36.18 -27.16 -2.62
N GLY A 384 -36.14 -27.84 -3.77
CA GLY A 384 -35.94 -27.23 -5.09
C GLY A 384 -34.57 -26.57 -5.28
N ARG A 385 -33.59 -26.89 -4.43
CA ARG A 385 -32.21 -26.38 -4.48
C ARG A 385 -31.29 -27.22 -5.39
N CYS A 386 -31.83 -28.29 -5.95
CA CYS A 386 -31.16 -29.24 -6.81
C CYS A 386 -32.20 -29.85 -7.76
N GLY A 387 -31.83 -30.11 -9.02
CA GLY A 387 -32.66 -30.87 -9.97
C GLY A 387 -32.91 -32.35 -9.60
N ALA A 388 -32.38 -32.81 -8.47
CA ALA A 388 -32.51 -34.17 -7.92
C ALA A 388 -32.24 -35.31 -8.91
N PRO A 389 -31.14 -35.29 -9.69
CA PRO A 389 -30.82 -36.38 -10.61
C PRO A 389 -30.58 -37.72 -9.89
N CYS A 390 -30.19 -37.70 -8.61
CA CYS A 390 -30.03 -38.90 -7.80
C CYS A 390 -31.33 -39.70 -7.62
N GLU A 391 -32.49 -39.07 -7.74
CA GLU A 391 -33.81 -39.71 -7.67
C GLU A 391 -34.37 -40.06 -9.05
N GLY A 392 -33.62 -39.80 -10.13
CA GLY A 392 -34.11 -39.97 -11.49
C GLY A 392 -35.14 -38.93 -11.92
N ARG A 393 -35.33 -37.83 -11.16
CA ARG A 393 -36.29 -36.75 -11.52
C ARG A 393 -35.90 -36.00 -12.81
N GLN A 394 -34.62 -36.03 -13.19
CA GLN A 394 -34.11 -35.43 -14.41
C GLN A 394 -33.15 -36.38 -15.14
N SER A 395 -33.30 -36.49 -16.46
CA SER A 395 -32.32 -37.15 -17.32
C SER A 395 -31.02 -36.33 -17.41
N PRO A 396 -29.90 -36.90 -17.90
CA PRO A 396 -28.68 -36.14 -18.16
C PRO A 396 -28.91 -34.92 -19.06
N GLU A 397 -29.76 -35.04 -20.08
CA GLU A 397 -30.07 -33.98 -21.03
C GLU A 397 -30.87 -32.85 -20.38
N ALA A 398 -31.91 -33.18 -19.61
CA ALA A 398 -32.68 -32.20 -18.86
C ALA A 398 -31.83 -31.50 -17.77
N TYR A 399 -30.91 -32.23 -17.16
CA TYR A 399 -29.99 -31.67 -16.18
C TYR A 399 -28.91 -30.79 -16.81
N ALA A 400 -28.52 -31.07 -18.06
CA ALA A 400 -27.52 -30.30 -18.80
C ALA A 400 -27.95 -28.83 -18.98
N GLU A 401 -29.25 -28.52 -18.98
CA GLU A 401 -29.76 -27.14 -18.97
C GLU A 401 -29.28 -26.35 -17.74
N HIS A 402 -29.33 -26.95 -16.55
CA HIS A 402 -28.81 -26.34 -15.32
C HIS A 402 -27.30 -26.13 -15.40
N ALA A 403 -26.58 -27.12 -15.96
CA ALA A 403 -25.14 -27.02 -16.17
C ALA A 403 -24.76 -25.94 -17.21
N ALA A 404 -25.55 -25.79 -18.28
CA ALA A 404 -25.38 -24.75 -19.29
C ALA A 404 -25.64 -23.35 -18.70
N HIS A 405 -26.66 -23.20 -17.86
CA HIS A 405 -26.93 -21.95 -17.17
C HIS A 405 -25.80 -21.58 -16.21
N ALA A 406 -25.31 -22.53 -15.41
CA ALA A 406 -24.14 -22.31 -14.56
C ALA A 406 -22.89 -21.94 -15.37
N ARG A 407 -22.65 -22.62 -16.51
CA ARG A 407 -21.55 -22.28 -17.43
C ARG A 407 -21.64 -20.83 -17.90
N ALA A 408 -22.82 -20.39 -18.38
CA ALA A 408 -23.03 -19.02 -18.85
C ALA A 408 -22.80 -17.98 -17.75
N ILE A 409 -23.20 -18.27 -16.51
CA ILE A 409 -22.97 -17.41 -15.34
C ILE A 409 -21.47 -17.28 -15.02
N LEU A 410 -20.75 -18.40 -15.01
CA LEU A 410 -19.33 -18.43 -14.64
C LEU A 410 -18.45 -17.72 -15.69
N THR A 411 -18.81 -17.79 -16.98
CA THR A 411 -18.01 -17.19 -18.08
C THR A 411 -18.49 -15.83 -18.54
N GLY A 412 -19.73 -15.43 -18.21
CA GLY A 412 -20.39 -14.30 -18.84
C GLY A 412 -21.44 -13.63 -17.97
N ASP A 413 -22.71 -13.92 -18.21
CA ASP A 413 -23.85 -13.18 -17.67
C ASP A 413 -24.09 -13.48 -16.18
N VAL A 414 -23.75 -12.53 -15.31
CA VAL A 414 -23.89 -12.69 -13.86
C VAL A 414 -25.25 -12.26 -13.32
N ARG A 415 -26.13 -11.69 -14.15
CA ARG A 415 -27.43 -11.16 -13.70
C ARG A 415 -28.28 -12.18 -12.95
N PRO A 416 -28.33 -13.48 -13.33
CA PRO A 416 -29.11 -14.47 -12.57
C PRO A 416 -28.70 -14.55 -11.10
N VAL A 417 -27.39 -14.54 -10.82
CA VAL A 417 -26.87 -14.59 -9.44
C VAL A 417 -27.14 -13.28 -8.71
N VAL A 418 -26.86 -12.14 -9.36
CA VAL A 418 -27.06 -10.81 -8.75
C VAL A 418 -28.53 -10.59 -8.40
N THR A 419 -29.44 -10.87 -9.32
CA THR A 419 -30.89 -10.69 -9.13
C THR A 419 -31.42 -11.60 -8.02
N ALA A 420 -31.03 -12.88 -8.02
CA ALA A 420 -31.45 -13.82 -6.98
C ALA A 420 -30.96 -13.42 -5.58
N ALA A 421 -29.70 -13.00 -5.47
CA ALA A 421 -29.12 -12.56 -4.21
C ALA A 421 -29.77 -11.26 -3.71
N ARG A 422 -29.93 -10.27 -4.59
CA ARG A 422 -30.52 -8.97 -4.24
C ARG A 422 -31.95 -9.10 -3.74
N ALA A 423 -32.80 -9.83 -4.45
CA ALA A 423 -34.18 -10.06 -4.03
C ALA A 423 -34.28 -10.73 -2.65
N ARG A 424 -33.29 -11.56 -2.28
CA ARG A 424 -33.25 -12.21 -0.96
C ARG A 424 -32.67 -11.32 0.12
N ILE A 425 -31.66 -10.51 -0.19
CA ILE A 425 -31.12 -9.48 0.70
C ILE A 425 -32.19 -8.47 1.06
N ASP A 426 -32.94 -7.97 0.07
CA ASP A 426 -34.01 -6.98 0.26
C ASP A 426 -35.10 -7.54 1.19
N ARG A 427 -35.57 -8.77 0.96
CA ARG A 427 -36.54 -9.44 1.85
C ARG A 427 -36.03 -9.62 3.28
N LEU A 428 -34.76 -10.00 3.46
CA LEU A 428 -34.19 -10.17 4.81
C LEU A 428 -34.03 -8.81 5.52
N ALA A 429 -33.68 -7.76 4.79
CA ALA A 429 -33.60 -6.41 5.32
C ALA A 429 -34.97 -5.90 5.76
N GLU A 430 -36.02 -6.13 4.95
CA GLU A 430 -37.42 -5.84 5.32
C GLU A 430 -37.86 -6.58 6.60
N GLN A 431 -37.37 -7.82 6.79
CA GLN A 431 -37.61 -8.63 7.98
C GLN A 431 -36.68 -8.28 9.17
N LEU A 432 -35.83 -7.24 9.04
CA LEU A 432 -34.84 -6.83 10.05
C LEU A 432 -33.79 -7.93 10.38
N ARG A 433 -33.58 -8.88 9.47
CA ARG A 433 -32.61 -9.99 9.61
C ARG A 433 -31.25 -9.61 9.01
N TYR A 434 -30.64 -8.59 9.59
CA TYR A 434 -29.46 -7.93 9.02
C TYR A 434 -28.21 -8.83 8.92
N GLU A 435 -28.00 -9.73 9.88
CA GLU A 435 -26.85 -10.64 9.87
C GLU A 435 -26.91 -11.61 8.70
N GLU A 436 -28.09 -12.15 8.40
CA GLU A 436 -28.29 -13.05 7.26
C GLU A 436 -28.22 -12.31 5.93
N ALA A 437 -28.73 -11.08 5.88
CA ALA A 437 -28.58 -10.20 4.72
C ALA A 437 -27.09 -9.90 4.46
N ALA A 438 -26.31 -9.63 5.50
CA ALA A 438 -24.88 -9.41 5.40
C ALA A 438 -24.15 -10.67 4.90
N ALA A 439 -24.50 -11.86 5.40
CA ALA A 439 -23.94 -13.12 4.92
C ALA A 439 -24.21 -13.36 3.43
N LEU A 440 -25.42 -13.05 2.94
CA LEU A 440 -25.74 -13.15 1.50
C LEU A 440 -24.99 -12.10 0.66
N ARG A 441 -24.87 -10.87 1.18
CA ARG A 441 -24.06 -9.82 0.54
C ARG A 441 -22.61 -10.26 0.40
N ASP A 442 -22.03 -10.84 1.45
CA ASP A 442 -20.64 -11.31 1.44
C ASP A 442 -20.44 -12.45 0.43
N ARG A 443 -21.39 -13.39 0.32
CA ARG A 443 -21.40 -14.42 -0.74
C ARG A 443 -21.46 -13.83 -2.14
N LEU A 444 -22.37 -12.87 -2.36
CA LEU A 444 -22.50 -12.18 -3.64
C LEU A 444 -21.21 -11.43 -4.00
N ALA A 445 -20.59 -10.76 -3.02
CA ALA A 445 -19.34 -10.06 -3.21
C ALA A 445 -18.19 -11.00 -3.57
N ALA A 446 -18.08 -12.15 -2.91
CA ALA A 446 -17.10 -13.19 -3.24
C ALA A 446 -17.26 -13.70 -4.67
N PHE A 447 -18.49 -13.97 -5.11
CA PHE A 447 -18.79 -14.39 -6.47
C PHE A 447 -18.46 -13.30 -7.50
N VAL A 448 -18.99 -12.07 -7.33
CA VAL A 448 -18.80 -10.98 -8.29
C VAL A 448 -17.31 -10.63 -8.43
N ARG A 449 -16.57 -10.52 -7.32
CA ARG A 449 -15.13 -10.24 -7.38
C ARG A 449 -14.36 -11.37 -8.07
N GLY A 450 -14.68 -12.62 -7.76
CA GLY A 450 -14.09 -13.79 -8.41
C GLY A 450 -14.37 -13.84 -9.92
N ALA A 451 -15.61 -13.56 -10.32
CA ALA A 451 -16.05 -13.56 -11.72
C ALA A 451 -15.44 -12.40 -12.51
N ALA A 452 -15.42 -11.20 -11.94
CA ALA A 452 -14.82 -10.03 -12.57
C ALA A 452 -13.32 -10.26 -12.80
N ARG A 453 -12.63 -10.76 -11.78
CA ARG A 453 -11.22 -11.18 -11.89
C ARG A 453 -11.03 -12.21 -12.99
N CYS A 454 -11.78 -13.31 -12.96
CA CYS A 454 -11.65 -14.41 -13.92
C CYS A 454 -11.90 -13.95 -15.37
N GLN A 455 -12.95 -13.15 -15.60
CA GLN A 455 -13.32 -12.63 -16.92
C GLN A 455 -12.22 -11.73 -17.50
N ARG A 456 -11.68 -10.82 -16.68
CA ARG A 456 -10.59 -9.92 -17.10
C ARG A 456 -9.30 -10.66 -17.40
N LEU A 457 -8.93 -11.63 -16.55
CA LEU A 457 -7.76 -12.47 -16.79
C LEU A 457 -7.92 -13.31 -18.05
N SER A 458 -9.07 -13.96 -18.23
CA SER A 458 -9.35 -14.78 -19.41
C SER A 458 -9.30 -13.97 -20.70
N SER A 459 -9.85 -12.75 -20.66
CA SER A 459 -9.80 -11.80 -21.79
C SER A 459 -8.35 -11.47 -22.19
N LEU A 460 -7.49 -11.13 -21.23
CA LEU A 460 -6.09 -10.84 -21.50
C LEU A 460 -5.30 -12.09 -21.93
N ALA A 461 -5.60 -13.26 -21.36
CA ALA A 461 -4.97 -14.53 -21.73
C ALA A 461 -5.31 -14.98 -23.17
N GLY A 462 -6.49 -14.59 -23.67
CA GLY A 462 -6.94 -14.89 -25.03
C GLY A 462 -6.22 -14.11 -26.12
N ILE A 463 -5.50 -13.04 -25.77
CA ILE A 463 -4.77 -12.21 -26.72
C ILE A 463 -3.40 -12.84 -27.01
N ALA A 464 -3.13 -13.14 -28.28
CA ALA A 464 -1.87 -13.75 -28.69
C ALA A 464 -0.69 -12.80 -28.45
N GLN A 465 -0.85 -11.54 -28.86
CA GLN A 465 0.10 -10.47 -28.63
C GLN A 465 -0.61 -9.13 -28.43
N LEU A 466 -0.13 -8.35 -27.46
CA LEU A 466 -0.53 -6.97 -27.22
C LEU A 466 0.73 -6.15 -27.01
N VAL A 467 0.85 -5.05 -27.75
CA VAL A 467 1.89 -4.03 -27.55
C VAL A 467 1.21 -2.77 -27.04
N ALA A 468 1.70 -2.26 -25.92
CA ALA A 468 1.18 -1.04 -25.33
C ALA A 468 2.33 -0.13 -24.88
N ALA A 469 2.05 1.17 -24.89
CA ALA A 469 3.01 2.21 -24.59
C ALA A 469 2.45 3.21 -23.59
N ARG A 470 3.29 3.76 -22.71
CA ARG A 470 2.91 4.83 -21.78
C ARG A 470 3.97 5.93 -21.80
N PRO A 471 3.61 7.23 -21.72
CA PRO A 471 4.59 8.28 -21.57
C PRO A 471 5.43 8.06 -20.30
N ALA A 472 6.75 8.17 -20.43
CA ALA A 472 7.67 8.15 -19.30
C ALA A 472 7.93 9.59 -18.81
N PHE A 473 8.42 9.73 -17.58
CA PHE A 473 8.61 11.04 -16.95
C PHE A 473 9.68 11.90 -17.63
N ASP A 474 10.64 11.28 -18.30
CA ASP A 474 11.74 11.95 -19.02
C ASP A 474 11.35 12.46 -20.42
N GLY A 475 10.07 12.32 -20.81
CA GLY A 475 9.58 12.68 -22.15
C GLY A 475 9.68 11.56 -23.18
N GLY A 476 10.19 10.38 -22.79
CA GLY A 476 10.20 9.17 -23.59
C GLY A 476 8.92 8.34 -23.46
N TRP A 477 9.01 7.06 -23.81
CA TRP A 477 7.92 6.08 -23.65
C TRP A 477 8.41 4.82 -22.95
N GLU A 478 7.57 4.24 -22.09
CA GLU A 478 7.67 2.84 -21.67
C GLU A 478 6.91 1.98 -22.69
N LEU A 479 7.49 0.85 -23.08
CA LEU A 479 6.89 -0.14 -23.99
C LEU A 479 6.77 -1.50 -23.31
N HIS A 480 5.65 -2.18 -23.51
CA HIS A 480 5.43 -3.54 -23.03
C HIS A 480 4.84 -4.43 -24.10
N VAL A 481 5.39 -5.63 -24.21
CA VAL A 481 4.85 -6.71 -25.05
C VAL A 481 4.26 -7.76 -24.11
N VAL A 482 2.97 -8.02 -24.27
CA VAL A 482 2.21 -9.00 -23.50
C VAL A 482 1.77 -10.12 -24.45
N ARG A 483 2.00 -11.38 -24.08
CA ARG A 483 1.56 -12.55 -24.86
C ARG A 483 0.82 -13.52 -23.97
N HIS A 484 -0.43 -13.83 -24.31
CA HIS A 484 -1.31 -14.68 -23.49
C HIS A 484 -1.35 -14.25 -22.01
N GLY A 485 -1.44 -12.94 -21.80
CA GLY A 485 -1.42 -12.25 -20.49
C GLY A 485 -0.13 -12.29 -19.70
N ARG A 486 0.94 -12.88 -20.24
CA ARG A 486 2.27 -12.85 -19.65
C ARG A 486 3.05 -11.64 -20.17
N LEU A 487 3.78 -10.95 -19.29
CA LEU A 487 4.71 -9.90 -19.74
C LEU A 487 5.90 -10.56 -20.44
N ALA A 488 5.96 -10.46 -21.77
CA ALA A 488 6.96 -11.10 -22.61
C ALA A 488 8.21 -10.23 -22.80
N ALA A 489 8.04 -8.89 -22.81
CA ALA A 489 9.14 -7.94 -22.86
C ALA A 489 8.75 -6.57 -22.30
N ALA A 490 9.75 -5.81 -21.89
CA ALA A 490 9.64 -4.42 -21.49
C ALA A 490 10.81 -3.62 -22.07
N GLY A 491 10.56 -2.39 -22.49
CA GLY A 491 11.58 -1.51 -23.07
C GLY A 491 11.21 -0.04 -22.89
N THR A 492 12.09 0.84 -23.35
CA THR A 492 11.84 2.28 -23.38
C THR A 492 12.20 2.88 -24.74
N VAL A 493 11.54 3.98 -25.08
CA VAL A 493 11.86 4.83 -26.24
C VAL A 493 12.39 6.16 -25.70
N PRO A 494 13.59 6.60 -26.11
CA PRO A 494 14.10 7.91 -25.74
C PRO A 494 13.22 9.06 -26.23
N PRO A 495 13.29 10.24 -25.58
CA PRO A 495 12.63 11.45 -26.06
C PRO A 495 13.03 11.76 -27.52
N HIS A 496 12.08 12.26 -28.31
CA HIS A 496 12.27 12.64 -29.73
C HIS A 496 12.68 11.51 -30.70
N ALA A 497 12.81 10.26 -30.24
CA ALA A 497 13.07 9.13 -31.12
C ALA A 497 11.77 8.65 -31.81
N HIS A 498 11.90 8.16 -33.04
CA HIS A 498 10.78 7.50 -33.72
C HIS A 498 10.50 6.15 -33.02
N PRO A 499 9.26 5.89 -32.54
CA PRO A 499 9.00 4.74 -31.66
C PRO A 499 8.97 3.39 -32.37
N MET A 500 8.60 3.32 -33.65
CA MET A 500 8.36 2.04 -34.33
C MET A 500 9.58 1.08 -34.37
N PRO A 501 10.82 1.53 -34.68
CA PRO A 501 11.99 0.66 -34.62
C PRO A 501 12.22 0.01 -33.25
N TYR A 502 11.90 0.72 -32.16
CA TYR A 502 12.01 0.18 -30.79
C TYR A 502 10.92 -0.85 -30.52
N VAL A 503 9.70 -0.62 -31.00
CA VAL A 503 8.60 -1.58 -30.92
C VAL A 503 8.97 -2.86 -31.67
N GLU A 504 9.43 -2.76 -32.92
CA GLU A 504 9.82 -3.90 -33.75
C GLU A 504 10.95 -4.71 -33.11
N ALA A 505 12.01 -4.04 -32.63
CA ALA A 505 13.10 -4.70 -31.93
C ALA A 505 12.65 -5.39 -30.63
N LEU A 506 11.75 -4.75 -29.88
CA LEU A 506 11.21 -5.30 -28.64
C LEU A 506 10.34 -6.54 -28.91
N VAL A 507 9.49 -6.50 -29.93
CA VAL A 507 8.65 -7.64 -30.34
C VAL A 507 9.50 -8.82 -30.83
N ALA A 508 10.56 -8.54 -31.61
CA ALA A 508 11.48 -9.56 -32.12
C ALA A 508 12.30 -10.25 -31.02
N THR A 509 12.61 -9.54 -29.93
CA THR A 509 13.36 -10.08 -28.79
C THR A 509 12.48 -10.56 -27.63
N ALA A 510 11.16 -10.35 -27.72
CA ALA A 510 10.22 -10.75 -26.69
C ALA A 510 10.13 -12.26 -26.53
N GLU A 511 9.96 -12.69 -25.29
CA GLU A 511 9.80 -14.09 -24.92
C GLU A 511 8.67 -14.78 -25.72
N THR A 512 8.96 -15.95 -26.29
CA THR A 512 7.92 -16.78 -26.92
C THR A 512 7.03 -17.41 -25.85
N VAL A 513 5.73 -17.09 -25.88
CA VAL A 513 4.73 -17.65 -24.95
C VAL A 513 3.71 -18.43 -25.76
N ARG A 514 3.47 -19.70 -25.41
CA ARG A 514 2.45 -20.54 -26.05
C ARG A 514 1.10 -20.40 -25.34
N PRO A 515 -0.04 -20.52 -26.04
CA PRO A 515 -1.38 -20.41 -25.42
C PRO A 515 -1.55 -21.42 -24.28
N GLY A 516 -2.28 -21.02 -23.22
CA GLY A 516 -2.63 -21.85 -22.07
C GLY A 516 -3.75 -22.87 -22.35
N PRO A 517 -3.95 -23.87 -21.46
CA PRO A 517 -5.12 -24.73 -21.52
C PRO A 517 -6.37 -23.93 -21.12
N GLY A 518 -7.18 -23.53 -22.10
CA GLY A 518 -8.41 -22.77 -21.91
C GLY A 518 -8.22 -21.43 -21.17
N ALA A 519 -9.06 -21.15 -20.17
CA ALA A 519 -9.03 -19.92 -19.36
C ALA A 519 -7.87 -19.86 -18.35
N ALA A 520 -7.01 -20.89 -18.29
CA ALA A 520 -5.88 -20.93 -17.38
C ALA A 520 -4.78 -19.97 -17.83
N PRO A 521 -4.36 -19.03 -16.99
CA PRO A 521 -3.34 -18.08 -17.37
C PRO A 521 -1.95 -18.73 -17.46
N ARG A 522 -1.15 -18.34 -18.47
CA ARG A 522 0.25 -18.77 -18.61
C ARG A 522 1.19 -18.06 -17.64
N ALA A 523 0.77 -16.89 -17.15
CA ALA A 523 1.37 -16.20 -16.03
C ALA A 523 0.59 -16.50 -14.74
N SER A 524 1.19 -16.20 -13.59
CA SER A 524 0.39 -16.20 -12.35
C SER A 524 -0.70 -15.13 -12.44
N ALA A 525 -1.82 -15.33 -11.74
CA ALA A 525 -2.86 -14.30 -11.71
C ALA A 525 -2.35 -12.97 -11.15
N GLU A 526 -1.44 -13.00 -10.16
CA GLU A 526 -0.80 -11.79 -9.63
C GLU A 526 -0.02 -11.04 -10.71
N GLU A 527 0.74 -11.74 -11.57
CA GLU A 527 1.47 -11.12 -12.68
C GLU A 527 0.50 -10.45 -13.67
N MET A 528 -0.53 -11.18 -14.12
CA MET A 528 -1.51 -10.63 -15.05
C MET A 528 -2.28 -9.46 -14.47
N GLU A 529 -2.55 -9.45 -13.17
CA GLU A 529 -3.15 -8.30 -12.49
C GLU A 529 -2.23 -7.09 -12.48
N CYS A 530 -0.91 -7.27 -12.42
CA CYS A 530 0.03 -6.17 -12.58
C CYS A 530 -0.04 -5.61 -14.00
N VAL A 531 -0.08 -6.48 -15.01
CA VAL A 531 -0.24 -6.09 -16.41
C VAL A 531 -1.57 -5.37 -16.63
N LEU A 532 -2.69 -5.90 -16.16
CA LEU A 532 -4.01 -5.28 -16.25
C LEU A 532 -4.06 -3.92 -15.55
N ARG A 533 -3.53 -3.81 -14.33
CA ARG A 533 -3.46 -2.53 -13.60
C ARG A 533 -2.66 -1.49 -14.37
N TRP A 534 -1.56 -1.89 -15.00
CA TRP A 534 -0.77 -0.99 -15.82
C TRP A 534 -1.53 -0.62 -17.09
N LEU A 535 -2.15 -1.57 -17.80
CA LEU A 535 -2.93 -1.30 -19.01
C LEU A 535 -4.13 -0.36 -18.76
N ASP A 536 -4.77 -0.48 -17.59
CA ASP A 536 -5.86 0.41 -17.16
C ASP A 536 -5.36 1.79 -16.70
N SER A 537 -4.05 1.99 -16.55
CA SER A 537 -3.51 3.23 -16.01
C SER A 537 -3.66 4.39 -17.01
N PRO A 538 -3.94 5.62 -16.53
CA PRO A 538 -4.09 6.77 -17.41
C PRO A 538 -2.85 7.00 -18.28
N GLY A 539 -3.08 7.30 -19.56
CA GLY A 539 -2.02 7.61 -20.52
C GLY A 539 -1.45 6.40 -21.26
N VAL A 540 -1.82 5.16 -20.91
CA VAL A 540 -1.49 3.99 -21.72
C VAL A 540 -2.19 4.05 -23.07
N ARG A 541 -1.45 3.70 -24.12
CA ARG A 541 -1.90 3.61 -25.51
C ARG A 541 -1.65 2.21 -26.04
N LEU A 542 -2.66 1.62 -26.66
CA LEU A 542 -2.49 0.38 -27.40
C LEU A 542 -1.83 0.69 -28.73
N VAL A 543 -0.73 0.00 -29.02
CA VAL A 543 0.03 0.11 -30.28
C VAL A 543 -0.40 -1.00 -31.24
N GLU A 544 -0.50 -2.22 -30.72
CA GLU A 544 -0.87 -3.41 -31.48
C GLU A 544 -1.68 -4.36 -30.60
N VAL A 545 -2.71 -4.99 -31.18
CA VAL A 545 -3.48 -6.07 -30.53
C VAL A 545 -3.76 -7.14 -31.58
N ASP A 546 -3.19 -8.32 -31.38
CA ASP A 546 -3.47 -9.52 -32.16
C ASP A 546 -4.64 -10.29 -31.51
N GLY A 547 -5.84 -10.05 -32.03
CA GLY A 547 -7.10 -10.59 -31.53
C GLY A 547 -8.05 -9.50 -31.02
N THR A 548 -8.93 -9.86 -30.09
CA THR A 548 -9.94 -8.96 -29.53
C THR A 548 -9.77 -8.87 -28.02
N TRP A 549 -9.61 -7.65 -27.51
CA TRP A 549 -9.64 -7.39 -26.07
C TRP A 549 -11.05 -6.93 -25.66
N SER A 550 -11.84 -7.81 -25.05
CA SER A 550 -13.21 -7.51 -24.66
C SER A 550 -13.65 -8.26 -23.40
N CYS A 551 -14.65 -7.70 -22.70
CA CYS A 551 -15.30 -8.34 -21.56
C CYS A 551 -16.80 -8.48 -21.84
N PRO A 552 -17.49 -9.48 -21.25
CA PRO A 552 -18.93 -9.66 -21.42
C PRO A 552 -19.72 -8.42 -20.95
N ALA A 553 -20.68 -7.95 -21.75
CA ALA A 553 -21.49 -6.76 -21.43
C ALA A 553 -22.32 -6.92 -20.14
N HIS A 554 -22.79 -8.14 -19.88
CA HIS A 554 -23.48 -8.50 -18.63
C HIS A 554 -22.55 -9.23 -17.65
N GLY A 555 -21.24 -9.01 -17.80
CA GLY A 555 -20.20 -9.55 -16.96
C GLY A 555 -20.18 -8.94 -15.56
N ALA A 556 -19.38 -9.54 -14.68
CA ALA A 556 -19.28 -9.14 -13.28
C ALA A 556 -18.69 -7.75 -13.09
N GLU A 557 -17.85 -7.26 -14.02
CA GLU A 557 -17.28 -5.91 -13.93
C GLU A 557 -18.38 -4.83 -13.93
N SER A 558 -19.51 -5.06 -14.62
CA SER A 558 -20.65 -4.13 -14.69
C SER A 558 -21.30 -3.85 -13.32
N VAL A 559 -21.19 -4.80 -12.39
CA VAL A 559 -21.79 -4.72 -11.05
C VAL A 559 -20.73 -4.62 -9.93
N ARG A 560 -19.44 -4.73 -10.28
CA ARG A 560 -18.34 -4.73 -9.31
C ARG A 560 -18.27 -3.44 -8.51
N ARG A 561 -18.45 -2.29 -9.16
CA ARG A 561 -18.42 -0.98 -8.49
C ARG A 561 -19.49 -0.88 -7.39
N TRP A 562 -20.70 -1.36 -7.67
CA TRP A 562 -21.78 -1.39 -6.69
C TRP A 562 -21.44 -2.25 -5.46
N ILE A 563 -20.80 -3.41 -5.68
CA ILE A 563 -20.30 -4.24 -4.57
C ILE A 563 -19.21 -3.50 -3.79
N ASP A 564 -18.23 -2.90 -4.46
CA ASP A 564 -17.09 -2.26 -3.78
C ASP A 564 -17.52 -1.02 -2.99
N ASP A 565 -18.48 -0.24 -3.49
CA ASP A 565 -19.04 0.91 -2.78
C ASP A 565 -19.79 0.49 -1.51
N ALA A 566 -20.43 -0.70 -1.49
CA ALA A 566 -21.08 -1.24 -0.30
C ALA A 566 -20.09 -1.62 0.84
N TYR A 567 -18.80 -1.76 0.56
CA TYR A 567 -17.76 -1.99 1.58
C TYR A 567 -16.99 -0.74 1.95
N ARG A 568 -16.99 0.30 1.10
CA ARG A 568 -16.28 1.56 1.35
C ARG A 568 -16.79 2.28 2.61
N ASP A 569 -18.09 2.17 2.88
CA ASP A 569 -18.74 2.81 4.03
C ASP A 569 -18.59 2.00 5.34
N THR A 570 -18.17 0.74 5.25
CA THR A 570 -17.90 -0.13 6.41
C THR A 570 -16.46 0.01 6.89
N ASP A 571 -15.50 0.13 5.97
CA ASP A 571 -14.09 0.37 6.31
C ASP A 571 -13.84 1.77 6.87
N SER A 572 -14.55 2.80 6.38
CA SER A 572 -14.48 4.16 6.94
C SER A 572 -14.98 4.23 8.39
N ARG A 573 -16.01 3.45 8.73
CA ARG A 573 -16.57 3.37 10.10
C ARG A 573 -15.76 2.48 11.05
N MET A 574 -14.91 1.58 10.54
CA MET A 574 -13.97 0.80 11.36
C MET A 574 -12.69 1.58 11.72
N VAL A 575 -12.36 2.62 10.95
CA VAL A 575 -11.17 3.46 11.18
C VAL A 575 -11.46 4.65 12.11
N ASP A 576 -12.73 5.03 12.30
CA ASP A 576 -13.10 6.15 13.16
C ASP A 576 -14.02 5.75 14.32
N ARG A 577 -13.38 5.28 15.40
CA ARG A 577 -13.69 5.54 16.83
C ARG A 577 -12.87 4.58 17.70
N ALA A 578 -11.75 5.08 18.21
CA ALA A 578 -10.89 4.47 19.22
C ALA A 578 -10.40 3.05 18.89
N GLY A 579 -9.23 2.94 18.25
CA GLY A 579 -8.54 1.69 17.89
C GLY A 579 -8.30 0.69 19.03
N ARG A 580 -9.37 0.07 19.51
CA ARG A 580 -9.39 -1.14 20.34
C ARG A 580 -10.33 -2.13 19.66
N PRO A 581 -9.93 -3.40 19.51
CA PRO A 581 -10.84 -4.43 19.04
C PRO A 581 -11.95 -4.60 20.08
N THR A 582 -13.19 -4.33 19.70
CA THR A 582 -14.36 -4.73 20.48
C THR A 582 -14.41 -6.25 20.52
N ARG A 583 -14.53 -6.81 21.72
CA ARG A 583 -14.73 -8.25 21.95
C ARG A 583 -16.06 -8.73 21.39
#